data_AF-A0AAV4VVL7-F1
#
_entry.id   AF-A0AAV4VVL7-F1
#
_cell.length_a   1.000
_cell.length_b   1.000
_cell.length_c   1.000
_cell.angle_alpha   90.00
_cell.angle_beta   90.00
_cell.angle_gamma   90.00
#
_symmetry.space_group_name_H-M   'P 1'
#
loop_
_entity.id
_entity.type
_entity.pdbx_description
1 polymer ?
#
loop_
_entity_poly.entity_id
_entity_poly.type
_entity_poly.pdbx_seq_one_letter_code
_entity_poly.pdbx_strand_id
1 'polypeptide(L)'
;MMESVGAHRIFSRSVKSRQLKYTTYYGDGDSKRFLSVHDIYGINSELKLECIGHIQKRVGPRLRKLKSKTKALSGKGKLTDAFIDKLQNYYGIVIRSNVSNLKNMQQSVISALFHCASNAESHWERKLVFLSASYSRWENHQ
;
A
#
# COMPACT_ATOMS: atom_id res chain seq x y z
N MET A 1 -2.79 9.16 -22.74
CA MET A 1 -2.49 10.60 -22.58
C MET A 1 -3.75 11.46 -22.78
N MET A 2 -4.86 11.14 -22.08
CA MET A 2 -6.11 11.93 -22.12
C MET A 2 -6.55 12.32 -20.69
N GLU A 3 -6.21 11.47 -19.73
CA GLU A 3 -6.58 11.64 -18.33
C GLU A 3 -5.76 12.72 -17.61
N SER A 4 -4.51 12.99 -18.01
CA SER A 4 -3.73 14.11 -17.47
C SER A 4 -4.30 15.46 -17.89
N VAL A 5 -4.69 15.58 -19.17
CA VAL A 5 -5.38 16.75 -19.71
C VAL A 5 -6.73 16.95 -19.02
N GLY A 6 -7.47 15.84 -18.78
CA GLY A 6 -8.72 15.86 -18.03
C GLY A 6 -8.53 16.34 -16.58
N ALA A 7 -7.55 15.80 -15.86
CA ALA A 7 -7.23 16.21 -14.50
C ALA A 7 -6.85 17.69 -14.44
N HIS A 8 -5.95 18.15 -15.32
CA HIS A 8 -5.60 19.56 -15.42
C HIS A 8 -6.82 20.45 -15.67
N ARG A 9 -7.72 20.06 -16.59
CA ARG A 9 -8.93 20.83 -16.90
C ARG A 9 -9.88 20.93 -15.70
N ILE A 10 -10.03 19.87 -14.90
CA ILE A 10 -10.87 19.89 -13.69
C ILE A 10 -10.28 20.86 -12.66
N PHE A 11 -8.98 20.76 -12.38
CA PHE A 11 -8.29 21.57 -11.39
C PHE A 11 -8.22 23.05 -11.79
N SER A 12 -7.93 23.35 -13.06
CA SER A 12 -7.98 24.74 -13.55
C SER A 12 -9.40 25.33 -13.50
N ARG A 13 -10.43 24.52 -13.73
CA ARG A 13 -11.83 25.00 -13.67
C ARG A 13 -12.29 25.31 -12.25
N SER A 14 -11.80 24.61 -11.23
CA SER A 14 -12.23 24.87 -9.83
C SER A 14 -11.93 26.30 -9.41
N VAL A 15 -10.75 26.83 -9.78
CA VAL A 15 -10.35 28.21 -9.50
C VAL A 15 -11.20 29.18 -10.30
N LYS A 16 -11.27 28.98 -11.62
CA LYS A 16 -11.99 29.91 -12.52
C LYS A 16 -13.49 30.01 -12.24
N SER A 17 -14.14 28.90 -11.88
CA SER A 17 -15.60 28.85 -11.76
C SER A 17 -16.11 28.91 -10.32
N ARG A 18 -15.29 28.53 -9.33
CA ARG A 18 -15.74 28.38 -7.94
C ARG A 18 -14.80 29.00 -6.92
N GLN A 19 -13.65 29.55 -7.34
CA GLN A 19 -12.60 30.07 -6.44
C GLN A 19 -12.12 29.03 -5.41
N LEU A 20 -12.14 27.75 -5.77
CA LEU A 20 -11.74 26.64 -4.90
C LEU A 20 -10.40 26.05 -5.31
N LYS A 21 -9.60 25.67 -4.30
CA LYS A 21 -8.34 24.92 -4.46
C LYS A 21 -8.48 23.55 -3.79
N TYR A 22 -8.06 22.51 -4.49
CA TYR A 22 -7.89 21.20 -3.87
C TYR A 22 -6.60 21.19 -3.05
N THR A 23 -6.62 20.57 -1.88
CA THR A 23 -5.48 20.46 -0.97
C THR A 23 -4.82 19.08 -1.00
N THR A 24 -5.56 18.07 -1.43
CA THR A 24 -5.12 16.67 -1.47
C THR A 24 -5.50 16.04 -2.81
N TYR A 25 -4.58 15.26 -3.35
CA TYR A 25 -4.76 14.49 -4.58
C TYR A 25 -4.69 13.00 -4.27
N TYR A 26 -5.78 12.27 -4.46
CA TYR A 26 -5.80 10.81 -4.33
C TYR A 26 -5.53 10.16 -5.68
N GLY A 27 -4.42 9.43 -5.76
CA GLY A 27 -3.99 8.83 -7.02
C GLY A 27 -3.44 7.43 -6.88
N ASP A 28 -3.27 6.81 -8.04
CA ASP A 28 -2.40 5.65 -8.19
C ASP A 28 -0.93 6.13 -8.10
N GLY A 29 -0.10 5.41 -7.33
CA GLY A 29 1.26 5.84 -6.96
C GLY A 29 2.15 6.16 -8.16
N ASP A 30 1.98 5.44 -9.27
CA ASP A 30 2.74 5.60 -10.53
C ASP A 30 2.12 6.59 -11.54
N SER A 31 1.05 7.30 -11.18
CA SER A 31 0.37 8.17 -12.14
C SER A 31 1.16 9.47 -12.43
N LYS A 32 1.52 9.68 -13.70
CA LYS A 32 2.01 10.97 -14.24
C LYS A 32 0.96 12.10 -14.15
N ARG A 33 -0.28 11.77 -13.79
CA ARG A 33 -1.40 12.72 -13.65
C ARG A 33 -1.19 13.71 -12.51
N PHE A 34 -0.53 13.30 -11.42
CA PHE A 34 -0.19 14.21 -10.33
C PHE A 34 0.71 15.35 -10.82
N LEU A 35 1.73 15.03 -11.62
CA LEU A 35 2.66 16.04 -12.16
C LEU A 35 1.94 17.08 -13.02
N SER A 36 0.83 16.71 -13.69
CA SER A 36 0.04 17.67 -14.47
C SER A 36 -0.86 18.58 -13.65
N VAL A 37 -1.06 18.31 -12.35
CA VAL A 37 -1.89 19.14 -11.48
C VAL A 37 -1.13 19.82 -10.35
N HIS A 38 0.05 19.28 -9.99
CA HIS A 38 0.87 19.69 -8.86
C HIS A 38 1.11 21.21 -8.73
N ASP A 39 1.33 21.88 -9.86
CA ASP A 39 1.68 23.30 -9.91
C ASP A 39 0.50 24.22 -10.24
N ILE A 40 -0.72 23.70 -10.41
CA ILE A 40 -1.87 24.50 -10.86
C ILE A 40 -2.23 25.61 -9.86
N TYR A 41 -2.03 25.39 -8.55
CA TYR A 41 -2.30 26.39 -7.52
C TYR A 41 -1.06 27.07 -6.95
N GLY A 42 0.12 26.78 -7.51
CA GLY A 42 1.44 27.19 -7.01
C GLY A 42 2.33 26.00 -6.61
N ILE A 43 3.61 26.28 -6.35
CA ILE A 43 4.63 25.27 -5.99
C ILE A 43 4.15 24.48 -4.75
N ASN A 44 4.18 23.14 -4.83
CA ASN A 44 3.83 22.23 -3.73
C ASN A 44 2.43 22.43 -3.13
N SER A 45 1.47 22.90 -3.93
CA SER A 45 0.14 23.25 -3.42
C SER A 45 -0.74 22.06 -2.99
N GLU A 46 -0.38 20.84 -3.39
CA GLU A 46 -1.21 19.65 -3.23
C GLU A 46 -0.43 18.47 -2.62
N LEU A 47 -1.00 17.86 -1.59
CA LEU A 47 -0.48 16.63 -1.00
C LEU A 47 -0.93 15.42 -1.81
N LYS A 48 0.02 14.69 -2.41
CA LYS A 48 -0.24 13.40 -3.07
C LYS A 48 -0.47 12.32 -2.02
N LEU A 49 -1.65 11.71 -2.04
CA LEU A 49 -2.01 10.59 -1.20
C LEU A 49 -2.24 9.34 -2.07
N GLU A 50 -1.82 8.20 -1.54
CA GLU A 50 -2.03 6.91 -2.19
C GLU A 50 -3.37 6.30 -1.81
N CYS A 51 -4.06 5.74 -2.79
CA CYS A 51 -5.29 5.02 -2.54
C CYS A 51 -5.01 3.70 -1.79
N ILE A 52 -5.86 3.33 -0.83
CA ILE A 52 -5.77 2.04 -0.11
C ILE A 52 -5.73 0.86 -1.08
N GLY A 53 -6.51 0.91 -2.16
CA GLY A 53 -6.50 -0.12 -3.20
C GLY A 53 -5.13 -0.27 -3.88
N HIS A 54 -4.37 0.83 -4.02
CA HIS A 54 -3.02 0.79 -4.56
C HIS A 54 -2.03 0.19 -3.56
N ILE A 55 -2.14 0.56 -2.27
CA ILE A 55 -1.35 -0.05 -1.19
C ILE A 55 -1.59 -1.56 -1.15
N GLN A 56 -2.87 -1.98 -1.22
CA GLN A 56 -3.28 -3.39 -1.29
C GLN A 56 -2.59 -4.11 -2.46
N LYS A 57 -2.69 -3.57 -3.69
CA LYS A 57 -2.09 -4.17 -4.89
C LYS A 57 -0.57 -4.30 -4.81
N ARG A 58 0.12 -3.43 -4.08
CA ARG A 58 1.58 -3.42 -3.97
C ARG A 58 2.13 -4.55 -3.10
N VAL A 59 1.37 -5.00 -2.12
CA VAL A 59 1.79 -6.03 -1.16
C VAL A 59 2.05 -7.37 -1.88
N GLY A 60 1.16 -7.78 -2.78
CA GLY A 60 1.26 -9.08 -3.48
C GLY A 60 2.57 -9.25 -4.27
N PRO A 61 2.91 -8.36 -5.22
CA PRO A 61 4.15 -8.45 -5.98
C PRO A 61 5.40 -8.40 -5.10
N ARG A 62 5.40 -7.60 -4.03
CA ARG A 62 6.53 -7.55 -3.07
C ARG A 62 6.72 -8.89 -2.36
N LEU A 63 5.64 -9.51 -1.89
CA LEU A 63 5.69 -10.84 -1.26
C LEU A 63 6.11 -11.93 -2.24
N ARG A 64 5.65 -11.88 -3.50
CA ARG A 64 6.10 -12.81 -4.55
C ARG A 64 7.58 -12.65 -4.88
N LYS A 65 8.08 -11.40 -4.93
CA LYS A 65 9.51 -11.12 -5.10
C LYS A 65 10.33 -11.66 -3.92
N LEU A 66 9.86 -11.46 -2.69
CA LEU A 66 10.49 -12.01 -1.49
C LEU A 66 10.52 -13.55 -1.50
N LYS A 67 9.38 -14.18 -1.82
CA LYS A 67 9.25 -15.63 -2.01
C LYS A 67 10.28 -16.16 -3.03
N SER A 68 10.45 -15.47 -4.15
CA SER A 68 11.39 -15.87 -5.20
C SER A 68 12.85 -15.76 -4.77
N LYS A 69 13.20 -14.75 -3.96
CA LYS A 69 14.56 -14.53 -3.45
C LYS A 69 14.92 -15.46 -2.30
N THR A 70 13.94 -15.87 -1.49
CA THR A 70 14.17 -16.64 -0.28
C THR A 70 13.53 -18.02 -0.41
N LYS A 71 14.28 -19.01 -0.92
CA LYS A 71 13.79 -20.39 -1.10
C LYS A 71 13.21 -21.01 0.18
N ALA A 72 13.70 -20.62 1.35
CA ALA A 72 13.18 -21.08 2.64
C ALA A 72 11.69 -20.74 2.87
N LEU A 73 11.18 -19.68 2.23
CA LEU A 73 9.79 -19.23 2.31
C LEU A 73 8.88 -19.92 1.29
N SER A 74 9.44 -20.58 0.28
CA SER A 74 8.69 -21.29 -0.76
C SER A 74 8.40 -22.75 -0.37
N GLY A 75 7.25 -23.27 -0.81
CA GLY A 75 6.82 -24.66 -0.60
C GLY A 75 5.40 -24.81 -0.02
N LYS A 76 4.89 -26.05 -0.03
CA LYS A 76 3.60 -26.42 0.56
C LYS A 76 3.62 -26.13 2.08
N GLY A 77 2.56 -25.53 2.60
CA GLY A 77 2.49 -25.08 4.02
C GLY A 77 3.28 -23.81 4.34
N LYS A 78 3.78 -23.08 3.32
CA LYS A 78 4.51 -21.82 3.50
C LYS A 78 3.87 -20.67 2.71
N LEU A 79 4.67 -19.72 2.22
CA LEU A 79 4.22 -18.56 1.47
C LEU A 79 3.82 -18.99 0.04
N THR A 80 2.61 -19.55 -0.12
CA THR A 80 2.04 -19.90 -1.44
C THR A 80 1.40 -18.69 -2.11
N ASP A 81 1.18 -18.71 -3.43
CA ASP A 81 0.53 -17.58 -4.11
C ASP A 81 -0.91 -17.35 -3.63
N ALA A 82 -1.65 -18.43 -3.37
CA ALA A 82 -2.99 -18.34 -2.78
C ALA A 82 -2.96 -17.72 -1.37
N PHE A 83 -1.92 -17.98 -0.58
CA PHE A 83 -1.72 -17.35 0.72
C PHE A 83 -1.36 -15.87 0.59
N ILE A 84 -0.53 -15.51 -0.39
CA ILE A 84 -0.21 -14.11 -0.70
C ILE A 84 -1.47 -13.34 -1.11
N ASP A 85 -2.37 -13.94 -1.91
CA ASP A 85 -3.62 -13.29 -2.31
C ASP A 85 -4.57 -13.08 -1.11
N LYS A 86 -4.63 -14.05 -0.18
CA LYS A 86 -5.34 -13.88 1.10
C LYS A 86 -4.75 -12.74 1.92
N LEU A 87 -3.42 -12.70 2.10
CA LEU A 87 -2.74 -11.63 2.82
C LEU A 87 -3.01 -10.26 2.19
N GLN A 88 -2.97 -10.17 0.86
CA GLN A 88 -3.29 -8.95 0.13
C GLN A 88 -4.73 -8.48 0.46
N ASN A 89 -5.72 -9.36 0.47
CA ASN A 89 -7.09 -9.00 0.82
C ASN A 89 -7.25 -8.58 2.29
N TYR A 90 -6.63 -9.32 3.21
CA TYR A 90 -6.62 -8.97 4.64
C TYR A 90 -5.98 -7.61 4.88
N TYR A 91 -4.88 -7.29 4.21
CA TYR A 91 -4.21 -5.99 4.31
C TYR A 91 -5.17 -4.85 3.95
N GLY A 92 -5.96 -5.01 2.87
CA GLY A 92 -6.98 -4.04 2.48
C GLY A 92 -8.09 -3.89 3.52
N ILE A 93 -8.58 -5.00 4.09
CA ILE A 93 -9.64 -4.99 5.11
C ILE A 93 -9.13 -4.28 6.37
N VAL A 94 -7.96 -4.66 6.87
CA VAL A 94 -7.38 -4.10 8.10
C VAL A 94 -7.16 -2.58 7.98
N ILE A 95 -6.64 -2.10 6.85
CA ILE A 95 -6.47 -0.65 6.63
C ILE A 95 -7.83 0.05 6.63
N ARG A 96 -8.83 -0.50 5.93
CA ARG A 96 -10.18 0.08 5.87
C ARG A 96 -10.91 0.05 7.22
N SER A 97 -10.66 -0.94 8.05
CA SER A 97 -11.26 -1.07 9.39
C SER A 97 -10.56 -0.24 10.46
N ASN A 98 -9.36 0.29 10.19
CA ASN A 98 -8.55 1.06 11.15
C ASN A 98 -8.15 2.44 10.61
N VAL A 99 -9.00 3.03 9.76
CA VAL A 99 -8.78 4.39 9.23
C VAL A 99 -8.56 5.33 10.42
N SER A 100 -7.44 6.08 10.41
CA SER A 100 -6.94 6.99 11.46
C SER A 100 -6.23 6.39 12.68
N ASN A 101 -6.11 5.06 12.81
CA ASN A 101 -5.37 4.43 13.91
C ASN A 101 -4.23 3.53 13.39
N LEU A 102 -3.06 4.17 13.17
CA LEU A 102 -1.85 3.51 12.66
C LEU A 102 -1.42 2.33 13.54
N LYS A 103 -1.48 2.50 14.88
CA LYS A 103 -1.07 1.47 15.83
C LYS A 103 -1.96 0.24 15.77
N ASN A 104 -3.28 0.42 15.76
CA ASN A 104 -4.21 -0.70 15.59
C ASN A 104 -4.08 -1.36 14.21
N MET A 105 -3.86 -0.57 13.16
CA MET A 105 -3.65 -1.11 11.81
C MET A 105 -2.41 -2.02 11.78
N GLN A 106 -1.29 -1.59 12.37
CA GLN A 106 -0.08 -2.41 12.49
C GLN A 106 -0.34 -3.69 13.29
N GLN A 107 -0.96 -3.58 14.46
CA GLN A 107 -1.28 -4.74 15.31
C GLN A 107 -2.22 -5.73 14.60
N SER A 108 -3.21 -5.22 13.89
CA SER A 108 -4.18 -6.03 13.13
C SER A 108 -3.54 -6.71 11.93
N VAL A 109 -2.61 -6.06 11.22
CA VAL A 109 -1.84 -6.69 10.13
C VAL A 109 -0.99 -7.84 10.67
N ILE A 110 -0.30 -7.59 11.78
CA ILE A 110 0.53 -8.60 12.44
C ILE A 110 -0.36 -9.77 12.90
N SER A 111 -1.46 -9.49 13.60
CA SER A 111 -2.42 -10.49 14.06
C SER A 111 -3.01 -11.31 12.92
N ALA A 112 -3.41 -10.68 11.80
CA ALA A 112 -3.92 -11.40 10.62
C ALA A 112 -2.86 -12.32 10.02
N LEU A 113 -1.59 -11.89 10.00
CA LEU A 113 -0.47 -12.71 9.54
C LEU A 113 -0.24 -13.91 10.46
N PHE A 114 -0.32 -13.72 11.78
CA PHE A 114 -0.25 -14.80 12.77
C PHE A 114 -1.40 -15.79 12.65
N HIS A 115 -2.64 -15.32 12.55
CA HIS A 115 -3.83 -16.15 12.37
C HIS A 115 -3.75 -17.00 11.09
N CYS A 116 -3.29 -16.39 10.00
CA CYS A 116 -3.09 -17.10 8.75
C CYS A 116 -1.95 -18.14 8.85
N ALA A 117 -0.93 -17.91 9.68
CA ALA A 117 0.18 -18.82 9.91
C ALA A 117 -0.14 -19.94 10.93
N SER A 118 -1.00 -19.70 11.93
CA SER A 118 -1.35 -20.67 12.98
C SER A 118 -2.24 -21.80 12.49
N ASN A 119 -2.97 -21.61 11.39
CA ASN A 119 -3.78 -22.66 10.74
C ASN A 119 -2.95 -23.63 9.88
N ALA A 120 -1.62 -23.48 9.82
CA ALA A 120 -0.72 -24.41 9.18
C ALA A 120 0.12 -25.09 10.27
N GLU A 121 -0.09 -26.38 10.52
CA GLU A 121 0.77 -27.21 11.39
C GLU A 121 2.24 -27.13 10.93
N SER A 122 3.04 -26.19 11.46
CA SER A 122 4.50 -26.25 11.46
C SER A 122 5.14 -25.10 12.26
N HIS A 123 6.07 -25.47 13.14
CA HIS A 123 6.97 -24.63 13.95
C HIS A 123 7.39 -23.31 13.25
N TRP A 124 7.00 -22.15 13.80
CA TRP A 124 7.17 -20.83 13.17
C TRP A 124 8.08 -19.84 13.90
N GLU A 125 8.55 -20.14 15.11
CA GLU A 125 9.33 -19.21 15.97
C GLU A 125 10.58 -18.63 15.27
N ARG A 126 11.21 -19.39 14.36
CA ARG A 126 12.39 -18.93 13.59
C ARG A 126 12.08 -18.12 12.32
N LYS A 127 10.84 -18.11 11.81
CA LYS A 127 10.47 -17.41 10.56
C LYS A 127 10.04 -15.97 10.78
N LEU A 128 9.54 -15.64 11.98
CA LEU A 128 9.12 -14.27 12.32
C LEU A 128 10.28 -13.30 12.47
N VAL A 129 11.44 -13.78 12.91
CA VAL A 129 12.68 -13.00 12.93
C VAL A 129 13.01 -12.44 11.54
N PHE A 130 12.66 -13.16 10.46
CA PHE A 130 12.92 -12.70 9.09
C PHE A 130 11.94 -11.62 8.60
N LEU A 131 10.67 -11.69 9.01
CA LEU A 131 9.65 -10.71 8.66
C LEU A 131 9.76 -9.44 9.51
N SER A 132 10.08 -9.56 10.80
CA SER A 132 10.41 -8.42 11.65
C SER A 132 11.73 -7.75 11.26
N ALA A 133 12.76 -8.52 10.88
CA ALA A 133 14.01 -7.95 10.34
C ALA A 133 13.80 -7.26 8.98
N SER A 134 12.88 -7.76 8.15
CA SER A 134 12.50 -7.09 6.89
C SER A 134 11.75 -5.77 7.15
N TYR A 135 11.00 -5.68 8.25
CA TYR A 135 10.30 -4.47 8.69
C TYR A 135 11.28 -3.41 9.22
N SER A 136 12.20 -3.77 10.11
CA SER A 136 13.24 -2.84 10.61
C SER A 136 14.12 -2.30 9.48
N ARG A 137 14.30 -3.06 8.39
CA ARG A 137 15.04 -2.59 7.20
C ARG A 137 14.24 -1.62 6.32
N TRP A 138 12.90 -1.65 6.39
CA TRP A 138 12.02 -0.78 5.61
C TRP A 138 11.82 0.59 6.28
N GLU A 139 11.81 0.65 7.62
CA GLU A 139 11.82 1.92 8.38
C GLU A 139 13.08 2.77 8.15
N ASN A 140 14.25 2.14 7.94
CA ASN A 140 15.52 2.84 7.71
C ASN A 140 15.69 3.41 6.27
N HIS A 141 14.67 3.28 5.42
CA HIS A 141 14.67 3.80 4.04
C HIS A 141 13.54 4.80 3.76
N GLN A 142 12.88 5.28 4.81
CA GLN A 142 12.04 6.49 4.82
C GLN A 142 12.86 7.66 5.38
#